data_AF-A0A1G7HJM2-F1
#
_entry.id   AF-A0A1G7HJM2-F1
#
_cell.length_a   1.000
_cell.length_b   1.000
_cell.length_c   1.000
_cell.angle_alpha   90.00
_cell.angle_beta   90.00
_cell.angle_gamma   90.00
#
_symmetry.space_group_name_H-M   'P 1'
#
loop_
_entity.id
_entity.type
_entity.pdbx_description
1 polymer ?
#
loop_
_entity_poly.entity_id
_entity_poly.type
_entity_poly.pdbx_seq_one_letter_code
_entity_poly.pdbx_strand_id
1 'polypeptide(L)'
;MKKYIFLAVVLSNFLLFGQQYQIELRLVDATVGYPIGNPIPGYTPESNDSGLNDIFAAFDASVYYPGYSYIPEWYDRTHFILCDGCDINAFEQALMNYSSVIENTIQCAPHTMNALYVKLITLDNGTNTGTTTSSGAVITDNDDLNIIFEDFDVLYFEPAFPSGGTQFERTYIAACDCNASELKPLLELETETIELVEGPLGYAILANEEFEALDFQFYPNPVEDKLIINSTEDITSFEVLNLLGRTLFKVSTEEKLNAMISSLSSGPYFLKVTANRGVSETFKLLKK
;
A
#
# COMPACT_ATOMS: atom_id res chain seq x y z
N MET A 1 7.83 52.74 -10.34
CA MET A 1 8.32 51.80 -11.36
C MET A 1 9.20 50.76 -10.68
N LYS A 2 8.86 49.46 -10.84
CA LYS A 2 9.64 48.24 -10.50
C LYS A 2 9.80 47.97 -8.99
N LYS A 3 9.66 46.74 -8.46
CA LYS A 3 9.32 45.42 -9.00
C LYS A 3 8.91 44.55 -7.79
N TYR A 4 7.82 43.79 -7.93
CA TYR A 4 7.44 42.72 -7.02
C TYR A 4 8.51 41.61 -7.06
N ILE A 5 8.97 41.14 -5.90
CA ILE A 5 9.71 39.88 -5.77
C ILE A 5 8.71 38.87 -5.21
N PHE A 6 8.11 38.11 -6.12
CA PHE A 6 7.43 36.85 -5.79
C PHE A 6 8.53 35.83 -5.52
N LEU A 7 8.63 35.38 -4.26
CA LEU A 7 9.46 34.24 -3.89
C LEU A 7 8.75 32.98 -4.38
N ALA A 8 9.13 32.50 -5.56
CA ALA A 8 8.72 31.19 -6.03
C ALA A 8 9.41 30.13 -5.15
N VAL A 9 8.64 29.51 -4.26
CA VAL A 9 9.05 28.30 -3.56
C VAL A 9 9.07 27.17 -4.59
N VAL A 10 10.26 26.89 -5.11
CA VAL A 10 10.54 25.66 -5.87
C VAL A 10 10.66 24.54 -4.85
N LEU A 11 9.52 23.92 -4.52
CA LEU A 11 9.46 22.57 -3.97
C LEU A 11 9.65 21.62 -5.16
N SER A 12 10.90 21.41 -5.58
CA SER A 12 11.26 20.27 -6.43
C SER A 12 12.15 19.34 -5.63
N ASN A 13 11.76 18.06 -5.65
CA ASN A 13 12.42 16.92 -5.00
C ASN A 13 12.17 16.80 -3.50
N PHE A 14 10.90 16.70 -3.10
CA PHE A 14 10.58 15.59 -2.21
C PHE A 14 10.78 14.31 -3.01
N LEU A 15 11.60 13.41 -2.50
CA LEU A 15 11.68 12.03 -2.97
C LEU A 15 10.24 11.49 -2.95
N LEU A 16 9.65 11.35 -4.13
CA LEU A 16 8.41 10.60 -4.31
C LEU A 16 8.80 9.14 -4.02
N PHE A 17 8.59 8.69 -2.80
CA PHE A 17 8.11 7.33 -2.65
C PHE A 17 6.84 7.30 -3.51
N GLY A 18 6.84 6.54 -4.61
CA GLY A 18 5.68 6.47 -5.50
C GLY A 18 4.45 6.16 -4.66
N GLN A 19 3.50 7.08 -4.59
CA GLN A 19 2.26 6.83 -3.88
C GLN A 19 1.50 5.78 -4.70
N GLN A 20 1.30 4.61 -4.10
CA GLN A 20 0.49 3.56 -4.67
C GLN A 20 -0.98 3.90 -4.42
N TYR A 21 -1.79 3.73 -5.46
CA TYR A 21 -3.24 3.91 -5.42
C TYR A 21 -3.92 2.61 -5.83
N GLN A 22 -5.17 2.42 -5.37
CA GLN A 22 -5.99 1.27 -5.73
C GLN A 22 -7.40 1.73 -6.12
N ILE A 23 -7.94 1.12 -7.18
CA ILE A 23 -9.36 1.18 -7.52
C ILE A 23 -9.93 -0.23 -7.39
N GLU A 24 -11.00 -0.37 -6.62
CA GLU A 24 -11.90 -1.51 -6.71
C GLU A 24 -12.79 -1.30 -7.94
N LEU A 25 -12.86 -2.30 -8.81
CA LEU A 25 -13.67 -2.25 -10.02
C LEU A 25 -14.63 -3.43 -10.07
N ARG A 26 -15.88 -3.14 -10.44
CA ARG A 26 -16.92 -4.13 -10.65
C ARG A 26 -17.17 -4.28 -12.13
N LEU A 27 -16.91 -5.47 -12.68
CA LEU A 27 -17.16 -5.78 -14.09
C LEU A 27 -18.64 -5.91 -14.36
N VAL A 28 -19.14 -5.56 -15.55
CA VAL A 28 -20.55 -5.79 -15.97
C VAL A 28 -20.87 -7.29 -16.06
N ASP A 29 -19.93 -8.08 -16.59
CA ASP A 29 -20.02 -9.53 -16.72
C ASP A 29 -18.74 -10.14 -16.16
N ALA A 30 -18.86 -11.17 -15.31
CA ALA A 30 -17.71 -11.82 -14.66
C ALA A 30 -16.69 -12.42 -15.65
N THR A 31 -17.07 -12.63 -16.90
CA THR A 31 -16.25 -13.25 -17.94
C THR A 31 -15.59 -12.25 -18.89
N VAL A 32 -15.91 -10.95 -18.83
CA VAL A 32 -15.38 -9.91 -19.72
C VAL A 32 -14.62 -8.87 -18.92
N GLY A 33 -13.36 -8.63 -19.27
CA GLY A 33 -12.42 -7.85 -18.45
C GLY A 33 -11.74 -8.68 -17.37
N TYR A 34 -11.89 -10.01 -17.38
CA TYR A 34 -11.29 -10.90 -16.37
C TYR A 34 -9.75 -10.93 -16.49
N PRO A 35 -8.99 -10.90 -15.38
CA PRO A 35 -7.53 -10.92 -15.40
C PRO A 35 -6.94 -12.14 -16.13
N ILE A 36 -5.90 -11.92 -16.92
CA ILE A 36 -5.09 -12.99 -17.53
C ILE A 36 -3.70 -12.99 -16.90
N GLY A 37 -3.19 -14.18 -16.59
CA GLY A 37 -1.84 -14.35 -16.04
C GLY A 37 -1.80 -14.28 -14.51
N ASN A 38 -0.59 -14.24 -13.95
CA ASN A 38 -0.38 -14.15 -12.51
C ASN A 38 -0.10 -12.71 -12.11
N PRO A 39 -0.74 -12.18 -11.05
CA PRO A 39 -0.44 -10.84 -10.54
C PRO A 39 0.92 -10.87 -9.83
N ILE A 40 1.98 -10.47 -10.54
CA ILE A 40 3.33 -10.35 -10.01
C ILE A 40 3.72 -8.87 -10.11
N PRO A 41 4.25 -8.26 -9.03
CA PRO A 41 4.78 -6.89 -9.09
C PRO A 41 5.80 -6.72 -10.23
N GLY A 42 5.66 -5.64 -11.02
CA GLY A 42 6.52 -5.35 -12.16
C GLY A 42 6.11 -6.01 -13.49
N TYR A 43 4.94 -6.65 -13.55
CA TYR A 43 4.35 -7.17 -14.78
C TYR A 43 3.24 -6.23 -15.27
N THR A 44 3.08 -6.07 -16.59
CA THR A 44 1.97 -5.29 -17.15
C THR A 44 0.66 -6.01 -16.84
N PRO A 45 -0.32 -5.37 -16.16
CA PRO A 45 -1.61 -5.99 -15.92
C PRO A 45 -2.32 -6.27 -17.24
N GLU A 46 -2.85 -7.48 -17.38
CA GLU A 46 -3.60 -7.91 -18.56
C GLU A 46 -4.97 -8.47 -18.16
N SER A 47 -5.95 -8.17 -19.00
CA SER A 47 -7.30 -8.74 -18.96
C SER A 47 -7.62 -9.41 -20.30
N ASN A 48 -8.72 -10.16 -20.34
CA ASN A 48 -9.24 -10.74 -21.57
C ASN A 48 -10.00 -9.75 -22.48
N ASP A 49 -10.00 -8.45 -22.16
CA ASP A 49 -10.55 -7.38 -22.98
C ASP A 49 -9.45 -6.41 -23.45
N SER A 50 -9.31 -6.23 -24.77
CA SER A 50 -8.23 -5.40 -25.32
C SER A 50 -8.39 -3.92 -25.03
N GLY A 51 -9.63 -3.41 -24.99
CA GLY A 51 -9.87 -1.98 -24.73
C GLY A 51 -9.61 -1.63 -23.27
N LEU A 52 -9.91 -2.54 -22.35
CA LEU A 52 -9.52 -2.39 -20.95
C LEU A 52 -7.99 -2.38 -20.79
N ASN A 53 -7.27 -3.23 -21.54
CA ASN A 53 -5.81 -3.24 -21.54
C ASN A 53 -5.20 -1.94 -22.08
N ASP A 54 -5.83 -1.31 -23.09
CA ASP A 54 -5.41 0.01 -23.59
C ASP A 54 -5.53 1.08 -22.49
N ILE A 55 -6.57 1.01 -21.65
CA ILE A 55 -6.76 1.90 -20.50
C ILE A 55 -5.68 1.64 -19.44
N PHE A 56 -5.43 0.37 -19.08
CA PHE A 56 -4.38 0.02 -18.12
C PHE A 56 -3.00 0.54 -18.54
N ALA A 57 -2.65 0.40 -19.82
CA ALA A 57 -1.39 0.90 -20.37
C ALA A 57 -1.32 2.44 -20.38
N ALA A 58 -2.43 3.13 -20.62
CA ALA A 58 -2.47 4.59 -20.65
C ALA A 58 -2.25 5.24 -19.26
N PHE A 59 -2.51 4.50 -18.18
CA PHE A 59 -2.41 4.99 -16.80
C PHE A 59 -1.33 4.29 -15.97
N ASP A 60 -0.41 3.58 -16.63
CA ASP A 60 0.71 2.88 -15.98
C ASP A 60 0.24 1.99 -14.81
N ALA A 61 -0.86 1.26 -15.02
CA ALA A 61 -1.37 0.32 -14.04
C ALA A 61 -0.30 -0.75 -13.73
N SER A 62 -0.10 -1.07 -12.46
CA SER A 62 0.99 -1.92 -11.99
C SER A 62 0.55 -3.33 -11.60
N VAL A 63 -0.69 -3.52 -11.15
CA VAL A 63 -1.21 -4.85 -10.77
C VAL A 63 -2.72 -4.92 -11.03
N TYR A 64 -3.20 -6.02 -11.61
CA TYR A 64 -4.62 -6.33 -11.76
C TYR A 64 -4.92 -7.75 -11.27
N TYR A 65 -5.89 -7.92 -10.38
CA TYR A 65 -6.24 -9.24 -9.84
C TYR A 65 -7.70 -9.36 -9.37
N PRO A 66 -8.23 -10.59 -9.26
CA PRO A 66 -9.55 -10.83 -8.69
C PRO A 66 -9.62 -10.39 -7.22
N GLY A 67 -10.64 -9.61 -6.90
CA GLY A 67 -10.91 -9.15 -5.55
C GLY A 67 -11.81 -10.11 -4.79
N TYR A 68 -12.04 -9.80 -3.52
CA TYR A 68 -13.13 -10.40 -2.76
C TYR A 68 -14.15 -9.29 -2.48
N SER A 69 -15.43 -9.63 -2.53
CA SER A 69 -16.52 -8.76 -2.09
C SER A 69 -17.39 -9.50 -1.09
N TYR A 70 -17.85 -8.79 -0.09
CA TYR A 70 -18.82 -9.31 0.87
C TYR A 70 -20.24 -9.36 0.30
N ILE A 71 -20.51 -8.62 -0.78
CA ILE A 71 -21.80 -8.64 -1.48
C ILE A 71 -21.79 -9.85 -2.43
N PRO A 72 -22.56 -10.91 -2.13
CA PRO A 72 -22.41 -12.21 -2.80
C PRO A 72 -22.57 -12.15 -4.32
N GLU A 73 -23.45 -11.28 -4.82
CA GLU A 73 -23.72 -11.08 -6.24
C GLU A 73 -22.52 -10.50 -7.00
N TRP A 74 -21.55 -9.92 -6.30
CA TRP A 74 -20.39 -9.23 -6.89
C TRP A 74 -19.10 -10.03 -6.76
N TYR A 75 -19.13 -11.19 -6.11
CA TYR A 75 -17.94 -11.98 -5.78
C TYR A 75 -17.05 -12.23 -7.02
N ASP A 76 -17.62 -12.73 -8.12
CA ASP A 76 -16.87 -13.03 -9.36
C ASP A 76 -16.65 -11.80 -10.27
N ARG A 77 -17.21 -10.64 -9.90
CA ARG A 77 -17.18 -9.40 -10.70
C ARG A 77 -16.26 -8.34 -10.09
N THR A 78 -15.88 -8.48 -8.83
CA THR A 78 -15.06 -7.51 -8.09
C THR A 78 -13.58 -7.80 -8.31
N HIS A 79 -12.84 -6.77 -8.69
CA HIS A 79 -11.41 -6.84 -8.98
C HIS A 79 -10.70 -5.61 -8.42
N PHE A 80 -9.38 -5.71 -8.28
CA PHE A 80 -8.56 -4.58 -7.85
C PHE A 80 -7.51 -4.26 -8.89
N ILE A 81 -7.36 -2.97 -9.19
CA ILE A 81 -6.31 -2.42 -10.03
C ILE A 81 -5.47 -1.45 -9.20
N LEU A 82 -4.15 -1.60 -9.27
CA LEU A 82 -3.20 -0.70 -8.63
C LEU A 82 -2.47 0.09 -9.69
N CYS A 83 -2.09 1.32 -9.34
CA CYS A 83 -1.19 2.14 -10.12
C CYS A 83 -0.19 2.83 -9.18
N ASP A 84 1.03 3.05 -9.66
CA ASP A 84 2.07 3.71 -8.88
C ASP A 84 2.33 5.10 -9.49
N GLY A 85 1.95 6.16 -8.77
CA GLY A 85 2.14 7.54 -9.22
C GLY A 85 1.24 8.00 -10.38
N CYS A 86 0.14 7.29 -10.65
CA CYS A 86 -0.83 7.70 -11.68
C CYS A 86 -1.78 8.82 -11.21
N ASP A 87 -2.42 9.53 -12.16
CA ASP A 87 -3.57 10.39 -11.85
C ASP A 87 -4.81 9.50 -11.62
N ILE A 88 -5.02 9.14 -10.35
CA ILE A 88 -6.06 8.18 -9.97
C ILE A 88 -7.48 8.62 -10.37
N ASN A 89 -7.75 9.93 -10.36
CA ASN A 89 -9.08 10.46 -10.72
C ASN A 89 -9.31 10.34 -12.23
N ALA A 90 -8.30 10.67 -13.03
CA ALA A 90 -8.38 10.50 -14.48
C ALA A 90 -8.46 9.01 -14.87
N PHE A 91 -7.76 8.14 -14.13
CA PHE A 91 -7.82 6.69 -14.34
C PHE A 91 -9.20 6.13 -14.03
N GLU A 92 -9.76 6.46 -12.87
CA GLU A 92 -11.11 6.08 -12.49
C GLU A 92 -12.14 6.54 -13.52
N GLN A 93 -12.05 7.79 -13.97
CA GLN A 93 -12.94 8.33 -14.98
C GLN A 93 -12.81 7.58 -16.33
N ALA A 94 -11.61 7.19 -16.73
CA ALA A 94 -11.40 6.40 -17.95
C ALA A 94 -12.04 5.01 -17.84
N LEU A 95 -11.91 4.35 -16.68
CA LEU A 95 -12.55 3.07 -16.39
C LEU A 95 -14.08 3.18 -16.43
N MET A 96 -14.66 4.18 -15.74
CA MET A 96 -16.12 4.41 -15.72
C MET A 96 -16.69 4.77 -17.09
N ASN A 97 -15.92 5.42 -17.97
CA ASN A 97 -16.32 5.67 -19.35
C ASN A 97 -16.32 4.40 -20.21
N TYR A 98 -15.63 3.34 -19.80
CA TYR A 98 -15.60 2.06 -20.49
C TYR A 98 -16.72 1.12 -20.00
N SER A 99 -17.94 1.66 -20.00
CA SER A 99 -19.12 1.07 -19.37
C SER A 99 -19.63 -0.23 -20.02
N SER A 100 -19.04 -0.65 -21.15
CA SER A 100 -19.30 -1.96 -21.75
C SER A 100 -18.68 -3.11 -20.94
N VAL A 101 -17.66 -2.81 -20.13
CA VAL A 101 -16.94 -3.79 -19.32
C VAL A 101 -16.97 -3.43 -17.85
N ILE A 102 -16.91 -2.14 -17.50
CA ILE A 102 -16.92 -1.65 -16.12
C ILE A 102 -18.32 -1.18 -15.73
N GLU A 103 -18.88 -1.73 -14.66
CA GLU A 103 -20.15 -1.30 -14.08
C GLU A 103 -19.95 -0.17 -13.06
N ASN A 104 -18.98 -0.34 -12.14
CA ASN A 104 -18.70 0.63 -11.10
C ASN A 104 -17.21 0.64 -10.73
N THR A 105 -16.75 1.74 -10.14
CA THR A 105 -15.41 1.90 -9.58
C THR A 105 -15.47 2.60 -8.23
N ILE A 106 -14.58 2.22 -7.33
CA ILE A 106 -14.44 2.83 -6.00
C ILE A 106 -12.96 3.01 -5.72
N GLN A 107 -12.52 4.26 -5.49
CA GLN A 107 -11.17 4.53 -5.00
C GLN A 107 -11.02 4.08 -3.54
N CYS A 108 -10.05 3.20 -3.30
CA CYS A 108 -9.80 2.62 -1.99
C CYS A 108 -8.34 2.82 -1.58
N ALA A 109 -8.06 2.71 -0.28
CA ALA A 109 -6.68 2.62 0.17
C ALA A 109 -6.04 1.32 -0.39
N PRO A 110 -4.73 1.32 -0.70
CA PRO A 110 -4.05 0.12 -1.19
C PRO A 110 -4.26 -1.08 -0.28
N HIS A 111 -4.53 -2.23 -0.89
CA HIS A 111 -4.77 -3.52 -0.25
C HIS A 111 -5.98 -3.53 0.70
N THR A 112 -6.94 -2.64 0.48
CA THR A 112 -8.21 -2.64 1.21
C THR A 112 -9.38 -3.07 0.34
N MET A 113 -10.43 -3.52 1.00
CA MET A 113 -11.73 -3.89 0.46
C MET A 113 -12.74 -2.81 0.82
N ASN A 114 -13.77 -2.66 0.00
CA ASN A 114 -14.88 -1.77 0.28
C ASN A 114 -15.87 -2.32 1.33
N ALA A 115 -15.40 -2.51 2.56
CA ALA A 115 -16.20 -2.97 3.69
C ALA A 115 -15.63 -2.47 5.03
N LEU A 116 -16.47 -2.48 6.07
CA LEU A 116 -16.15 -2.08 7.44
C LEU A 116 -16.55 -3.17 8.43
N TYR A 117 -15.83 -3.26 9.55
CA TYR A 117 -16.37 -3.86 10.76
C TYR A 117 -17.19 -2.82 11.53
N VAL A 118 -18.39 -3.23 11.94
CA VAL A 118 -19.27 -2.44 12.81
C VAL A 118 -19.59 -3.27 14.03
N LYS A 119 -19.23 -2.78 15.21
CA LYS A 119 -19.55 -3.44 16.47
C LYS A 119 -20.72 -2.72 17.13
N LEU A 120 -21.85 -3.41 17.28
CA LEU A 120 -23.01 -2.89 17.98
C LEU A 120 -22.81 -2.92 19.50
N ILE A 121 -23.42 -1.97 20.22
CA ILE A 121 -23.39 -1.96 21.69
C ILE A 121 -24.15 -3.18 22.25
N THR A 122 -25.29 -3.51 21.66
CA THR A 122 -26.14 -4.65 22.01
C THR A 122 -26.72 -5.32 20.76
N LEU A 123 -27.46 -6.42 20.91
CA LEU A 123 -28.12 -7.13 19.80
C LEU A 123 -29.61 -6.80 19.68
N ASP A 124 -30.13 -5.87 20.47
CA ASP A 124 -31.52 -5.42 20.43
C ASP A 124 -31.69 -4.04 19.78
N ASN A 125 -30.62 -3.50 19.20
CA ASN A 125 -30.59 -2.22 18.50
C ASN A 125 -29.50 -2.21 17.43
N GLY A 126 -29.89 -2.06 16.17
CA GLY A 126 -29.04 -2.02 14.98
C GLY A 126 -28.79 -3.36 14.30
N THR A 127 -29.55 -4.41 14.61
CA THR A 127 -29.37 -5.74 14.00
C THR A 127 -30.12 -5.88 12.69
N ASN A 128 -29.55 -6.62 11.73
CA ASN A 128 -30.19 -6.95 10.46
C ASN A 128 -31.49 -7.76 10.68
N THR A 129 -32.58 -7.31 10.06
CA THR A 129 -33.90 -7.95 10.12
C THR A 129 -34.10 -9.12 9.15
N GLY A 130 -33.16 -9.33 8.23
CA GLY A 130 -33.26 -10.27 7.12
C GLY A 130 -34.13 -9.77 5.96
N THR A 131 -34.41 -8.47 5.90
CA THR A 131 -35.17 -7.83 4.82
C THR A 131 -34.41 -6.66 4.21
N THR A 132 -34.79 -6.27 3.00
CA THR A 132 -34.15 -5.18 2.25
C THR A 132 -35.19 -4.20 1.71
N THR A 133 -34.74 -2.98 1.43
CA THR A 133 -35.53 -1.95 0.75
C THR A 133 -35.68 -2.28 -0.75
N SER A 134 -36.43 -1.46 -1.49
CA SER A 134 -36.61 -1.65 -2.94
C SER A 134 -35.34 -1.42 -3.76
N SER A 135 -34.41 -0.61 -3.24
CA SER A 135 -33.07 -0.38 -3.82
C SER A 135 -32.10 -1.52 -3.47
N GLY A 136 -32.42 -2.34 -2.47
CA GLY A 136 -31.61 -3.47 -2.03
C GLY A 136 -30.83 -3.23 -0.75
N ALA A 137 -30.91 -2.03 -0.17
CA ALA A 137 -30.26 -1.72 1.10
C ALA A 137 -30.82 -2.59 2.24
N VAL A 138 -29.95 -3.01 3.16
CA VAL A 138 -30.31 -3.84 4.30
C VAL A 138 -31.16 -3.05 5.29
N ILE A 139 -32.23 -3.67 5.80
CA ILE A 139 -33.07 -3.09 6.86
C ILE A 139 -32.64 -3.66 8.21
N THR A 140 -32.27 -2.78 9.13
CA THR A 140 -32.04 -3.04 10.55
C THR A 140 -33.27 -2.73 11.40
N ASP A 141 -33.25 -3.14 12.67
CA ASP A 141 -34.25 -2.77 13.68
C ASP A 141 -34.05 -1.34 14.25
N ASN A 142 -33.11 -0.55 13.72
CA ASN A 142 -32.85 0.84 14.09
C ASN A 142 -33.14 1.81 12.92
N ASP A 143 -34.00 2.81 13.16
CA ASP A 143 -34.46 3.74 12.13
C ASP A 143 -33.33 4.67 11.61
N ASP A 144 -32.43 5.13 12.49
CA ASP A 144 -31.34 6.04 12.12
C ASP A 144 -30.31 5.32 11.24
N LEU A 145 -29.95 4.08 11.58
CA LEU A 145 -29.11 3.24 10.72
C LEU A 145 -29.76 2.95 9.38
N ASN A 146 -31.08 2.77 9.32
CA ASN A 146 -31.79 2.52 8.06
C ASN A 146 -31.71 3.72 7.10
N ILE A 147 -31.68 4.95 7.63
CA ILE A 147 -31.45 6.16 6.82
C ILE A 147 -30.04 6.12 6.24
N ILE A 148 -29.02 5.86 7.08
CA ILE A 148 -27.62 5.79 6.63
C ILE A 148 -27.43 4.67 5.59
N PHE A 149 -28.04 3.50 5.84
CA PHE A 149 -27.91 2.32 4.97
C PHE A 149 -28.56 2.53 3.61
N GLU A 150 -29.69 3.23 3.53
CA GLU A 150 -30.31 3.60 2.26
C GLU A 150 -29.50 4.69 1.54
N ASP A 151 -29.03 5.72 2.25
CA ASP A 151 -28.25 6.83 1.65
C ASP A 151 -26.89 6.38 1.09
N PHE A 152 -26.31 5.33 1.66
CA PHE A 152 -25.01 4.77 1.28
C PHE A 152 -25.11 3.41 0.58
N ASP A 153 -26.31 2.96 0.20
CA ASP A 153 -26.50 1.67 -0.47
C ASP A 153 -25.77 0.51 0.25
N VAL A 154 -25.99 0.36 1.56
CA VAL A 154 -25.41 -0.74 2.36
C VAL A 154 -26.17 -2.02 2.05
N LEU A 155 -25.57 -2.87 1.20
CA LEU A 155 -26.22 -4.08 0.66
C LEU A 155 -25.88 -5.36 1.42
N TYR A 156 -24.89 -5.31 2.32
CA TYR A 156 -24.51 -6.46 3.15
C TYR A 156 -24.25 -6.02 4.57
N PHE A 157 -24.94 -6.65 5.52
CA PHE A 157 -24.75 -6.40 6.95
C PHE A 157 -25.00 -7.68 7.75
N GLU A 158 -23.95 -8.47 7.97
CA GLU A 158 -24.06 -9.79 8.61
C GLU A 158 -22.99 -9.98 9.71
N PRO A 159 -23.22 -10.85 10.71
CA PRO A 159 -22.24 -11.13 11.75
C PRO A 159 -20.90 -11.60 11.16
N ALA A 160 -19.81 -10.93 11.52
CA ALA A 160 -18.46 -11.21 11.07
C ALA A 160 -17.95 -12.58 11.54
N PHE A 161 -18.38 -13.00 12.73
CA PHE A 161 -17.91 -14.21 13.39
C PHE A 161 -19.09 -15.03 13.93
N PRO A 162 -19.92 -15.62 13.04
CA PRO A 162 -21.16 -16.28 13.43
C PRO A 162 -20.95 -17.52 14.32
N SER A 163 -19.70 -18.02 14.42
CA SER A 163 -19.31 -19.13 15.30
C SER A 163 -18.32 -18.73 16.41
N GLY A 164 -18.07 -17.43 16.60
CA GLY A 164 -17.04 -16.91 17.52
C GLY A 164 -17.42 -16.92 19.00
N GLY A 165 -18.69 -17.19 19.33
CA GLY A 165 -19.25 -17.05 20.68
C GLY A 165 -19.83 -15.66 20.96
N THR A 166 -20.50 -15.50 22.10
CA THR A 166 -21.44 -14.39 22.37
C THR A 166 -20.86 -12.97 22.29
N GLN A 167 -19.55 -12.81 22.50
CA GLN A 167 -18.91 -11.50 22.42
C GLN A 167 -18.65 -11.03 20.98
N PHE A 168 -18.56 -11.95 20.04
CA PHE A 168 -18.32 -11.66 18.63
C PHE A 168 -19.62 -11.61 17.80
N GLU A 169 -20.75 -12.05 18.38
CA GLU A 169 -22.08 -11.96 17.76
C GLU A 169 -22.49 -10.51 17.45
N ARG A 170 -21.94 -9.53 18.19
CA ARG A 170 -22.21 -8.09 18.00
C ARG A 170 -21.35 -7.42 16.95
N THR A 171 -20.39 -8.13 16.35
CA THR A 171 -19.51 -7.57 15.32
C THR A 171 -20.01 -7.99 13.95
N TYR A 172 -20.36 -7.01 13.14
CA TYR A 172 -20.93 -7.15 11.81
C TYR A 172 -19.93 -6.68 10.76
N ILE A 173 -20.09 -7.19 9.54
CA ILE A 173 -19.43 -6.67 8.36
C ILE A 173 -20.46 -5.86 7.59
N ALA A 174 -20.17 -4.58 7.36
CA ALA A 174 -20.95 -3.70 6.50
C ALA A 174 -20.24 -3.53 5.16
N ALA A 175 -20.90 -3.84 4.05
CA ALA A 175 -20.41 -3.53 2.71
C ALA A 175 -21.50 -2.82 1.90
N CYS A 176 -21.07 -1.89 1.06
CA CYS A 176 -21.96 -0.97 0.34
C CYS A 176 -21.61 -0.83 -1.14
N ASP A 177 -22.52 -0.27 -1.93
CA ASP A 177 -22.21 0.29 -3.27
C ASP A 177 -21.67 1.73 -3.19
N CYS A 178 -20.83 2.01 -2.20
CA CYS A 178 -20.36 3.34 -1.82
C CYS A 178 -18.88 3.32 -1.46
N ASN A 179 -18.22 4.46 -1.27
CA ASN A 179 -16.90 4.43 -0.63
C ASN A 179 -17.05 4.19 0.88
N ALA A 180 -16.67 3.02 1.37
CA ALA A 180 -16.73 2.66 2.79
C ALA A 180 -15.97 3.65 3.70
N SER A 181 -14.96 4.34 3.18
CA SER A 181 -14.24 5.39 3.93
C SER A 181 -15.11 6.62 4.22
N GLU A 182 -16.12 6.88 3.38
CA GLU A 182 -17.08 7.97 3.54
C GLU A 182 -18.28 7.56 4.42
N LEU A 183 -18.67 6.27 4.39
CA LEU A 183 -19.68 5.71 5.29
C LEU A 183 -19.22 5.69 6.76
N LYS A 184 -17.96 5.33 6.99
CA LYS A 184 -17.37 5.18 8.33
C LYS A 184 -17.68 6.33 9.30
N PRO A 185 -17.38 7.62 8.99
CA PRO A 185 -17.62 8.70 9.94
C PRO A 185 -19.09 8.90 10.30
N LEU A 186 -20.04 8.50 9.45
CA LEU A 186 -21.47 8.58 9.77
C LEU A 186 -21.88 7.50 10.77
N LEU A 187 -21.41 6.27 10.57
CA LEU A 187 -21.62 5.18 11.51
C LEU A 187 -20.97 5.46 12.88
N GLU A 188 -19.82 6.14 12.91
CA GLU A 188 -19.16 6.56 14.15
C GLU A 188 -19.95 7.62 14.95
N LEU A 189 -20.89 8.32 14.32
CA LEU A 189 -21.77 9.28 15.00
C LEU A 189 -22.96 8.62 15.71
N GLU A 190 -23.29 7.38 15.34
CA GLU A 190 -24.39 6.59 15.92
C GLU A 190 -24.00 5.95 17.26
N THR A 191 -23.53 6.79 18.19
CA THR A 191 -22.92 6.39 19.47
C THR A 191 -23.87 5.71 20.47
N GLU A 192 -25.18 5.74 20.21
CA GLU A 192 -26.20 5.03 21.00
C GLU A 192 -26.43 3.59 20.51
N THR A 193 -25.98 3.28 19.30
CA THR A 193 -26.19 1.98 18.64
C THR A 193 -24.86 1.27 18.38
N ILE A 194 -23.82 2.01 17.98
CA ILE A 194 -22.52 1.51 17.55
C ILE A 194 -21.46 1.77 18.62
N GLU A 195 -20.77 0.71 19.04
CA GLU A 195 -19.64 0.73 19.97
C GLU A 195 -18.34 1.13 19.26
N LEU A 196 -18.12 0.61 18.05
CA LEU A 196 -16.88 0.78 17.29
C LEU A 196 -17.10 0.55 15.80
N VAL A 197 -16.41 1.33 14.96
CA VAL A 197 -16.27 1.09 13.52
C VAL A 197 -14.79 0.94 13.18
N GLU A 198 -14.41 -0.17 12.54
CA GLU A 198 -13.04 -0.40 12.06
C GLU A 198 -13.04 -0.67 10.55
N GLY A 199 -11.97 -0.22 9.87
CA GLY A 199 -11.81 -0.39 8.43
C GLY A 199 -11.43 0.90 7.70
N PRO A 200 -11.36 0.86 6.35
CA PRO A 200 -11.73 -0.25 5.46
C PRO A 200 -10.96 -1.56 5.69
N LEU A 201 -11.61 -2.71 5.48
CA LEU A 201 -11.02 -4.03 5.73
C LEU A 201 -9.84 -4.29 4.78
N GLY A 202 -8.73 -4.82 5.29
CA GLY A 202 -7.48 -4.98 4.52
C GLY A 202 -7.02 -6.41 4.33
N TYR A 203 -6.28 -6.67 3.27
CA TYR A 203 -5.49 -7.88 3.11
C TYR A 203 -4.09 -7.68 3.68
N ALA A 204 -3.57 -8.68 4.38
CA ALA A 204 -2.16 -8.69 4.75
C ALA A 204 -1.33 -9.13 3.54
N ILE A 205 -0.57 -8.20 2.95
CA ILE A 205 0.49 -8.55 2.03
C ILE A 205 1.78 -8.79 2.82
N LEU A 206 2.35 -9.99 2.70
CA LEU A 206 3.72 -10.25 3.13
C LEU A 206 4.66 -9.73 2.03
N ALA A 207 5.16 -8.50 2.19
CA ALA A 207 6.27 -8.02 1.39
C ALA A 207 7.59 -8.34 2.11
N ASN A 208 8.60 -8.80 1.35
CA ASN A 208 9.97 -8.72 1.82
C ASN A 208 10.50 -7.34 1.45
N GLU A 209 11.20 -6.66 2.37
CA GLU A 209 11.99 -5.51 1.98
C GLU A 209 12.97 -5.96 0.89
N GLU A 210 12.90 -5.33 -0.29
CA GLU A 210 13.83 -5.59 -1.38
C GLU A 210 15.22 -5.16 -0.90
N PHE A 211 16.09 -6.12 -0.61
CA PHE A 211 17.46 -5.85 -0.17
C PHE A 211 18.25 -5.32 -1.36
N GLU A 212 18.30 -4.00 -1.52
CA GLU A 212 19.11 -3.36 -2.55
C GLU A 212 20.60 -3.46 -2.20
N ALA A 213 21.26 -4.51 -2.71
CA ALA A 213 22.68 -4.71 -2.49
C ALA A 213 23.52 -3.58 -3.12
N LEU A 214 24.57 -3.14 -2.42
CA LEU A 214 25.52 -2.15 -2.89
C LEU A 214 26.60 -2.86 -3.71
N ASP A 215 26.75 -2.51 -4.99
CA ASP A 215 27.82 -3.06 -5.84
C ASP A 215 29.16 -2.41 -5.46
N PHE A 216 29.78 -2.97 -4.43
CA PHE A 216 31.01 -2.49 -3.82
C PHE A 216 31.96 -3.63 -3.50
N GLN A 217 33.20 -3.43 -3.89
CA GLN A 217 34.29 -4.36 -3.65
C GLN A 217 35.52 -3.59 -3.16
N PHE A 218 36.30 -4.22 -2.28
CA PHE A 218 37.58 -3.69 -1.85
C PHE A 218 38.63 -4.78 -1.73
N TYR A 219 39.87 -4.42 -2.00
CA TYR A 219 41.01 -5.33 -1.92
C TYR A 219 42.33 -4.57 -1.69
N PRO A 220 43.37 -5.24 -1.16
CA PRO A 220 43.36 -6.60 -0.63
C PRO A 220 42.65 -6.69 0.74
N ASN A 221 42.12 -7.86 1.04
CA ASN A 221 41.61 -8.21 2.36
C ASN A 221 42.08 -9.64 2.69
N PRO A 222 43.06 -9.85 3.59
CA PRO A 222 43.59 -8.89 4.57
C PRO A 222 44.44 -7.75 3.98
N VAL A 223 44.25 -6.54 4.52
CA VAL A 223 44.95 -5.32 4.14
C VAL A 223 46.19 -5.09 5.01
N GLU A 224 47.28 -4.64 4.39
CA GLU A 224 48.46 -4.11 5.09
C GLU A 224 48.31 -2.60 5.26
N ASP A 225 48.45 -1.82 4.18
CA ASP A 225 48.50 -0.36 4.29
C ASP A 225 47.39 0.38 3.53
N LYS A 226 46.98 -0.15 2.37
CA LYS A 226 46.06 0.53 1.44
C LYS A 226 45.01 -0.40 0.89
N LEU A 227 43.75 0.04 0.94
CA LEU A 227 42.62 -0.50 0.20
C LEU A 227 42.46 0.19 -1.15
N ILE A 228 42.13 -0.61 -2.15
CA ILE A 228 41.56 -0.21 -3.43
C ILE A 228 40.08 -0.52 -3.37
N ILE A 229 39.26 0.46 -3.73
CA ILE A 229 37.80 0.38 -3.70
C ILE A 229 37.30 0.47 -5.14
N ASN A 230 36.38 -0.43 -5.48
CA ASN A 230 35.63 -0.40 -6.73
C ASN A 230 34.15 -0.34 -6.37
N SER A 231 33.45 0.66 -6.88
CA SER A 231 32.00 0.73 -6.79
C SER A 231 31.43 1.37 -8.04
N THR A 232 30.24 0.94 -8.45
CA THR A 232 29.45 1.60 -9.49
C THR A 232 28.66 2.79 -8.96
N GLU A 233 28.63 2.97 -7.63
CA GLU A 233 27.93 4.04 -6.94
C GLU A 233 28.88 5.06 -6.29
N ASP A 234 28.42 6.30 -6.15
CA ASP A 234 29.18 7.33 -5.45
C ASP A 234 29.12 7.10 -3.93
N ILE A 235 30.25 6.74 -3.33
CA ILE A 235 30.34 6.54 -1.88
C ILE A 235 30.48 7.87 -1.15
N THR A 236 29.57 8.12 -0.21
CA THR A 236 29.57 9.34 0.61
C THR A 236 30.27 9.18 1.94
N SER A 237 30.33 7.96 2.49
CA SER A 237 31.06 7.72 3.73
C SER A 237 31.57 6.30 3.91
N PHE A 238 32.69 6.22 4.62
CA PHE A 238 33.32 5.01 5.13
C PHE A 238 33.41 5.12 6.65
N GLU A 239 32.93 4.11 7.34
CA GLU A 239 32.91 4.04 8.79
C GLU A 239 33.54 2.72 9.24
N VAL A 240 34.64 2.79 9.99
CA VAL A 240 35.30 1.59 10.51
C VAL A 240 34.89 1.35 11.95
N LEU A 241 34.38 0.15 12.23
CA LEU A 241 33.91 -0.27 13.54
C LEU A 241 34.76 -1.41 14.08
N ASN A 242 34.86 -1.50 15.41
CA ASN A 242 35.43 -2.67 16.07
C ASN A 242 34.42 -3.83 16.16
N LEU A 243 34.86 -4.97 16.68
CA LEU A 243 34.02 -6.17 16.86
C LEU A 243 32.77 -5.97 17.74
N LEU A 244 32.75 -4.92 18.57
CA LEU A 244 31.61 -4.56 19.42
C LEU A 244 30.63 -3.60 18.71
N GLY A 245 30.86 -3.29 17.44
CA GLY A 245 30.06 -2.33 16.67
C GLY A 245 30.32 -0.87 17.03
N ARG A 246 31.38 -0.56 17.78
CA ARG A 246 31.75 0.83 18.10
C ARG A 246 32.56 1.44 16.96
N THR A 247 32.10 2.58 16.46
CA THR A 247 32.82 3.40 15.49
C THR A 247 34.19 3.82 16.04
N LEU A 248 35.24 3.48 15.29
CA LEU A 248 36.60 3.94 15.55
C LEU A 248 36.85 5.28 14.84
N PHE A 249 36.45 5.35 13.57
CA PHE A 249 36.47 6.58 12.78
C PHE A 249 35.48 6.51 11.62
N LYS A 250 35.09 7.69 11.13
CA LYS A 250 34.25 7.88 9.95
C LYS A 250 34.86 8.94 9.06
N VAL A 251 34.97 8.67 7.77
CA VAL A 251 35.58 9.53 6.75
C VAL A 251 34.76 9.53 5.48
N SER A 252 34.92 10.55 4.63
CA SER A 252 34.10 10.74 3.41
C SER A 252 34.88 10.48 2.11
N THR A 253 36.14 10.05 2.20
CA THR A 253 37.03 9.89 1.03
C THR A 253 37.95 8.70 1.23
N GLU A 254 38.27 7.99 0.14
CA GLU A 254 39.18 6.84 0.15
C GLU A 254 40.60 7.18 0.64
N GLU A 255 41.09 8.38 0.33
CA GLU A 255 42.43 8.82 0.77
C GLU A 255 42.51 8.88 2.31
N LYS A 256 41.52 9.53 2.94
CA LYS A 256 41.41 9.58 4.40
C LYS A 256 41.17 8.21 5.02
N LEU A 257 40.41 7.34 4.35
CA LEU A 257 40.20 5.96 4.80
C LEU A 257 41.55 5.22 4.87
N ASN A 258 42.33 5.26 3.81
CA ASN A 258 43.64 4.62 3.74
C ASN A 258 44.63 5.19 4.77
N ALA A 259 44.64 6.51 4.98
CA ALA A 259 45.44 7.14 6.01
C ALA A 259 45.10 6.60 7.41
N MET A 260 43.81 6.46 7.73
CA MET A 260 43.37 5.94 9.03
C MET A 260 43.57 4.42 9.18
N ILE A 261 43.40 3.63 8.12
CA ILE A 261 43.62 2.17 8.13
C ILE A 261 45.06 1.83 8.48
N SER A 262 46.03 2.60 7.99
CA SER A 262 47.44 2.40 8.31
C SER A 262 47.75 2.49 9.82
N SER A 263 46.91 3.20 10.58
CA SER A 263 47.05 3.35 12.03
C SER A 263 46.36 2.25 12.86
N LEU A 264 45.58 1.37 12.22
CA LEU A 264 44.89 0.29 12.90
C LEU A 264 45.86 -0.81 13.32
N SER A 265 45.63 -1.37 14.52
CA SER A 265 46.31 -2.58 14.96
C SER A 265 45.84 -3.79 14.15
N SER A 266 46.72 -4.79 14.00
CA SER A 266 46.38 -6.10 13.40
C SER A 266 45.12 -6.69 14.03
N GLY A 267 44.19 -7.16 13.21
CA GLY A 267 42.95 -7.77 13.69
C GLY A 267 41.73 -7.54 12.79
N PRO A 268 40.59 -8.12 13.16
CA PRO A 268 39.32 -7.98 12.45
C PRO A 268 38.57 -6.68 12.83
N TYR A 269 37.96 -6.06 11.83
CA TYR A 269 37.13 -4.87 11.90
C TYR A 269 35.92 -5.01 10.98
N PHE A 270 35.01 -4.05 11.05
CA PHE A 270 33.93 -3.88 10.09
C PHE A 270 34.10 -2.56 9.36
N LEU A 271 33.93 -2.57 8.04
CA LEU A 271 33.88 -1.39 7.19
C LEU A 271 32.43 -1.20 6.76
N LYS A 272 31.75 -0.21 7.32
CA LYS A 272 30.45 0.25 6.85
C LYS A 272 30.64 1.31 5.77
N VAL A 273 29.95 1.15 4.66
CA VAL A 273 30.02 2.01 3.48
C VAL A 273 28.62 2.56 3.24
N THR A 274 28.51 3.84 2.92
CA THR A 274 27.23 4.48 2.59
C THR A 274 27.32 5.13 1.22
N ALA A 275 26.42 4.77 0.31
CA ALA A 275 26.28 5.39 -1.01
C ALA A 275 25.50 6.71 -0.94
N ASN A 276 25.55 7.49 -2.01
CA ASN A 276 24.81 8.75 -2.17
C ASN A 276 23.29 8.60 -2.05
N ARG A 277 22.74 7.45 -2.46
CA ARG A 277 21.31 7.10 -2.32
C ARG A 277 20.90 6.74 -0.89
N GLY A 278 21.82 6.77 0.08
CA GLY A 278 21.54 6.51 1.50
C GLY A 278 21.66 5.04 1.92
N VAL A 279 21.76 4.11 0.97
CA VAL A 279 21.99 2.68 1.26
C VAL A 279 23.36 2.48 1.90
N SER A 280 23.38 1.65 2.93
CA SER A 280 24.60 1.35 3.68
C SER A 280 24.81 -0.14 3.86
N GLU A 281 26.00 -0.61 3.53
CA GLU A 281 26.42 -2.00 3.72
C GLU A 281 27.63 -2.11 4.62
N THR A 282 27.76 -3.25 5.30
CA THR A 282 28.87 -3.49 6.23
C THR A 282 29.67 -4.72 5.80
N PHE A 283 30.95 -4.53 5.56
CA PHE A 283 31.87 -5.56 5.13
C PHE A 283 32.87 -5.91 6.22
N LYS A 284 33.32 -7.18 6.25
CA LYS A 284 34.39 -7.60 7.14
C LYS A 284 35.75 -7.14 6.61
N LEU A 285 36.50 -6.39 7.41
CA LEU A 285 37.85 -5.93 7.11
C LEU A 285 38.87 -6.65 8.00
N LEU A 286 39.92 -7.22 7.42
CA LEU A 286 41.02 -7.84 8.15
C LEU A 286 42.29 -7.01 7.99
N LYS A 287 42.82 -6.45 9.08
CA LYS A 287 44.11 -5.74 9.11
C LYS A 287 45.22 -6.73 9.48
N LYS A 288 46.31 -6.73 8.72
CA LYS A 288 47.55 -7.45 9.08
C LYS A 288 48.37 -6.71 10.12
#